data_AF-A0A947A0Q6-F1
#
_entry.id   AF-A0A947A0Q6-F1
#
_cell.length_a   1.000
_cell.length_b   1.000
_cell.length_c   1.000
_cell.angle_alpha   90.00
_cell.angle_beta   90.00
_cell.angle_gamma   90.00
#
_symmetry.space_group_name_H-M   'P 1'
#
loop_
_entity.id
_entity.type
_entity.pdbx_description
1 polymer ?
#
loop_
_entity_poly.entity_id
_entity_poly.type
_entity_poly.pdbx_seq_one_letter_code
_entity_poly.pdbx_strand_id
1 'polypeptide(L)'
;IYTDSQNKGIISAYDGSTIYEHKGEQDPNPYQTEHDELFASIRAGNVISDAEHAAKTTMTAILGRMATYSGQLITFDDAMNKGRSIMPDEYSWDANPPVLPDADGYYPVPVPGVTEVLELET
;
A
#
# COMPACT_ATOMS: atom_id res chain seq x y z
N ILE A 1 -13.71 -8.32 -11.22
CA ILE A 1 -13.80 -8.31 -12.70
C ILE A 1 -12.75 -7.31 -13.16
N TYR A 2 -11.77 -7.72 -13.96
CA TYR A 2 -10.79 -6.80 -14.54
C TYR A 2 -11.37 -6.28 -15.86
N THR A 3 -11.53 -4.97 -15.97
CA THR A 3 -11.84 -4.29 -17.24
C THR A 3 -10.53 -3.80 -17.84
N ASP A 4 -10.39 -3.92 -19.17
CA ASP A 4 -9.22 -3.39 -19.88
C ASP A 4 -9.25 -1.85 -19.94
N SER A 5 -8.22 -1.24 -20.54
CA SER A 5 -8.13 0.22 -20.71
C SER A 5 -9.24 0.81 -21.60
N GLN A 6 -10.03 -0.02 -22.27
CA GLN A 6 -11.21 0.39 -23.04
C GLN A 6 -12.51 0.16 -22.26
N ASN A 7 -12.41 -0.11 -20.96
CA ASN A 7 -13.53 -0.41 -20.09
C ASN A 7 -14.32 -1.66 -20.53
N LYS A 8 -13.64 -2.65 -21.12
CA LYS A 8 -14.24 -3.92 -21.52
C LYS A 8 -13.81 -5.02 -20.56
N GLY A 9 -14.76 -5.78 -20.03
CA GLY A 9 -14.49 -6.94 -19.18
C GLY A 9 -15.40 -8.10 -19.55
N ILE A 10 -14.82 -9.23 -19.95
CA ILE A 10 -15.56 -10.47 -20.26
C ILE A 10 -15.01 -11.58 -19.37
N ILE A 11 -15.92 -12.29 -18.69
CA ILE A 11 -15.60 -13.56 -18.03
C ILE A 11 -16.25 -14.67 -18.85
N SER A 12 -15.43 -15.58 -19.33
CA SER A 12 -15.87 -16.76 -20.09
C SER A 12 -15.70 -18.04 -19.27
N ALA A 13 -16.60 -18.98 -19.48
CA ALA A 13 -16.47 -20.35 -18.99
C ALA A 13 -15.45 -21.13 -19.85
N TYR A 14 -15.07 -22.31 -19.37
CA TYR A 14 -14.15 -23.20 -20.08
C TYR A 14 -14.65 -23.62 -21.48
N ASP A 15 -15.97 -23.68 -21.68
CA ASP A 15 -16.60 -24.00 -22.96
C ASP A 15 -16.71 -22.81 -23.93
N GLY A 16 -16.19 -21.64 -23.54
CA GLY A 16 -16.24 -20.40 -24.33
C GLY A 16 -17.54 -19.62 -24.19
N SER A 17 -18.52 -20.07 -23.41
CA SER A 17 -19.73 -19.29 -23.13
C SER A 17 -19.43 -18.09 -22.23
N THR A 18 -20.11 -16.96 -22.47
CA THR A 18 -19.97 -15.75 -21.66
C THR A 18 -20.74 -15.91 -20.36
N ILE A 19 -20.04 -15.87 -19.23
CA ILE A 19 -20.62 -15.85 -17.88
C ILE A 19 -21.02 -14.42 -17.50
N TYR A 20 -20.17 -13.45 -17.86
CA TYR A 20 -20.40 -12.04 -17.58
C TYR A 20 -19.78 -11.17 -18.66
N GLU A 21 -20.51 -10.14 -19.05
CA GLU A 21 -20.05 -9.05 -19.90
C GLU A 21 -20.31 -7.74 -19.18
N HIS A 22 -19.24 -6.97 -18.98
CA HIS A 22 -19.31 -5.67 -18.34
C HIS A 22 -20.11 -4.68 -19.21
N LYS A 23 -21.09 -4.00 -18.61
CA LYS A 23 -21.92 -3.00 -19.27
C LYS A 23 -21.40 -1.59 -18.96
N GLY A 24 -20.51 -1.07 -19.80
CA GLY A 24 -19.85 0.23 -19.57
C GLY A 24 -20.71 1.48 -19.78
N GLU A 25 -21.99 1.36 -20.19
CA GLU A 25 -22.84 2.52 -20.53
C GLU A 25 -23.11 3.46 -19.33
N GLN A 26 -23.10 2.93 -18.10
CA GLN A 26 -23.30 3.70 -16.86
C GLN A 26 -22.11 3.61 -15.90
N ASP A 27 -21.00 3.06 -16.37
CA ASP A 27 -19.79 2.86 -15.57
C ASP A 27 -18.59 3.35 -16.39
N PRO A 28 -18.33 4.67 -16.42
CA PRO A 28 -17.28 5.23 -17.26
C PRO A 28 -15.90 4.75 -16.83
N ASN A 29 -14.94 4.75 -17.76
CA ASN A 29 -13.57 4.35 -17.46
C ASN A 29 -13.01 5.20 -16.30
N PRO A 30 -12.62 4.60 -15.16
CA PRO A 30 -12.20 5.34 -13.97
C PRO A 30 -10.96 6.21 -14.22
N TYR A 31 -10.03 5.77 -15.07
CA TYR A 31 -8.84 6.56 -15.41
C TYR A 31 -9.20 7.83 -16.20
N GLN A 32 -10.21 7.76 -17.06
CA GLN A 32 -10.67 8.92 -17.80
C GLN A 32 -11.38 9.90 -16.87
N THR A 33 -12.25 9.40 -16.00
CA THR A 33 -12.97 10.19 -15.00
C THR A 33 -11.99 10.95 -14.09
N GLU A 34 -10.96 10.27 -13.57
CA GLU A 34 -9.94 10.88 -12.72
C GLU A 34 -9.22 12.04 -13.42
N HIS A 35 -8.83 11.85 -14.69
CA HIS A 35 -8.22 12.92 -15.48
C HIS A 35 -9.17 14.08 -15.76
N ASP A 36 -10.43 13.81 -16.10
CA ASP A 36 -11.43 14.84 -16.36
C ASP A 36 -11.66 15.71 -15.12
N GLU A 37 -11.80 15.09 -13.95
CA GLU A 37 -11.93 15.76 -12.66
C GLU A 37 -10.68 16.57 -12.30
N LEU A 38 -9.49 15.99 -12.45
CA LEU A 38 -8.22 16.67 -12.20
C LEU A 38 -8.09 17.94 -13.05
N PHE A 39 -8.30 17.84 -14.37
CA PHE A 39 -8.18 19.00 -15.26
C PHE A 39 -9.29 20.03 -15.03
N ALA A 40 -10.51 19.60 -14.72
CA ALA A 40 -11.59 20.50 -14.36
C ALA A 40 -11.25 21.30 -13.09
N SER A 41 -10.73 20.63 -12.06
CA SER A 41 -10.30 21.24 -10.80
C SER A 41 -9.18 22.26 -11.01
N ILE A 42 -8.13 21.91 -11.77
CA ILE A 42 -7.03 22.81 -12.12
C ILE A 42 -7.54 24.08 -12.84
N ARG A 43 -8.41 23.91 -13.84
CA ARG A 43 -8.96 25.05 -14.59
C ARG A 43 -9.85 25.95 -13.74
N ALA A 44 -10.54 25.38 -12.76
CA ALA A 44 -11.38 26.12 -11.81
C ALA A 44 -10.58 26.77 -10.66
N GLY A 45 -9.27 26.50 -10.55
CA GLY A 45 -8.45 26.94 -9.41
C GLY A 45 -8.77 26.20 -8.11
N ASN A 46 -9.41 25.03 -8.21
CA ASN A 46 -9.73 24.17 -7.07
C ASN A 46 -8.58 23.18 -6.80
N VAL A 47 -8.69 22.45 -5.70
CA VAL A 47 -7.74 21.40 -5.30
C VAL A 47 -8.50 20.08 -5.11
N ILE A 48 -8.03 19.03 -5.76
CA ILE A 48 -8.33 17.63 -5.42
C ILE A 48 -7.11 17.09 -4.68
N SER A 49 -7.30 16.48 -3.51
CA SER A 49 -6.22 15.99 -2.67
C SER A 49 -6.58 14.66 -2.02
N ASP A 50 -6.02 13.58 -2.57
CA ASP A 50 -6.12 12.23 -2.01
C ASP A 50 -4.95 11.86 -1.09
N ALA A 51 -4.16 12.84 -0.66
CA ALA A 51 -2.94 12.62 0.13
C ALA A 51 -3.19 11.78 1.40
N GLU A 52 -4.26 12.08 2.15
CA GLU A 52 -4.62 11.31 3.34
C GLU A 52 -5.05 9.88 2.99
N HIS A 53 -5.83 9.71 1.92
CA HIS A 53 -6.24 8.40 1.45
C HIS A 53 -5.02 7.57 1.04
N ALA A 54 -4.13 8.14 0.24
CA ALA A 54 -2.89 7.51 -0.19
C ALA A 54 -1.97 7.16 1.00
N ALA A 55 -1.88 8.02 2.02
CA ALA A 55 -1.13 7.73 3.23
C ALA A 55 -1.71 6.54 3.99
N LYS A 56 -3.04 6.48 4.14
CA LYS A 56 -3.73 5.36 4.81
C LYS A 56 -3.64 4.05 4.04
N THR A 57 -3.75 4.06 2.70
CA THR A 57 -3.59 2.85 1.87
C THR A 57 -2.16 2.32 1.94
N THR A 58 -1.15 3.21 1.91
CA THR A 58 0.25 2.84 2.13
C THR A 58 0.46 2.24 3.52
N MET A 59 -0.12 2.85 4.56
CA MET A 59 -0.04 2.33 5.92
C MET A 59 -0.70 0.95 6.04
N THR A 60 -1.76 0.68 5.28
CA THR A 60 -2.40 -0.65 5.23
C THR A 60 -1.46 -1.71 4.67
N ALA A 61 -0.64 -1.39 3.67
CA ALA A 61 0.38 -2.30 3.17
C ALA A 61 1.47 -2.59 4.22
N ILE A 62 1.88 -1.55 4.97
CA ILE A 62 2.84 -1.69 6.08
C ILE A 62 2.25 -2.58 7.18
N LEU A 63 0.99 -2.38 7.54
CA LEU A 63 0.26 -3.24 8.49
C LEU A 63 0.24 -4.70 8.05
N GLY A 64 -0.02 -4.97 6.77
CA GLY A 64 0.02 -6.34 6.23
C GLY A 64 1.39 -7.00 6.39
N ARG A 65 2.47 -6.25 6.15
CA ARG A 65 3.85 -6.70 6.40
C ARG A 65 4.09 -6.97 7.88
N MET A 66 3.69 -6.05 8.76
CA MET A 66 3.86 -6.18 10.21
C MET A 66 3.14 -7.41 10.75
N ALA A 67 1.87 -7.61 10.36
CA ALA A 67 1.08 -8.78 10.75
C ALA A 67 1.71 -10.09 10.24
N THR A 68 2.21 -10.12 9.00
CA THR A 68 2.87 -11.30 8.43
C THR A 68 4.15 -11.66 9.19
N TYR A 69 4.99 -10.68 9.49
CA TYR A 69 6.28 -10.92 10.13
C TYR A 69 6.18 -11.23 11.63
N SER A 70 5.21 -10.64 12.31
CA SER A 70 4.96 -10.94 13.73
C SER A 70 4.10 -12.18 13.94
N GLY A 71 3.21 -12.52 13.00
CA GLY A 71 2.16 -13.52 13.21
C GLY A 71 1.10 -13.08 14.22
N GLN A 72 1.01 -11.78 14.50
CA GLN A 72 0.12 -11.20 15.51
C GLN A 72 -0.97 -10.34 14.88
N LEU A 73 -2.06 -10.14 15.63
CA LEU A 73 -3.05 -9.12 15.32
C LEU A 73 -2.45 -7.75 15.65
N ILE A 74 -2.33 -6.88 14.66
CA ILE A 74 -1.81 -5.52 14.80
C ILE A 74 -2.93 -4.53 14.45
N THR A 75 -3.29 -3.66 15.39
CA THR A 75 -4.27 -2.60 15.11
C THR A 75 -3.60 -1.43 14.38
N PHE A 76 -4.40 -0.63 13.66
CA PHE A 76 -3.87 0.57 13.00
C PHE A 76 -3.22 1.53 14.00
N ASP A 77 -3.86 1.71 15.17
CA ASP A 77 -3.36 2.59 16.22
C ASP A 77 -2.06 2.06 16.85
N ASP A 78 -1.94 0.75 17.08
CA ASP A 78 -0.70 0.17 17.58
C ASP A 78 0.44 0.35 16.57
N ALA A 79 0.19 0.15 15.28
CA ALA A 79 1.23 0.34 14.28
C ALA A 79 1.67 1.81 14.13
N MET A 80 0.75 2.76 14.31
CA MET A 80 1.07 4.18 14.26
C MET A 80 1.83 4.67 15.50
N ASN A 81 1.49 4.15 16.68
CA ASN A 81 2.02 4.67 17.95
C ASN A 81 3.16 3.82 18.54
N LYS A 82 3.22 2.53 18.20
CA LYS A 82 4.17 1.55 18.74
C LYS A 82 4.98 0.85 17.65
N GLY A 83 4.82 1.24 16.39
CA GLY A 83 5.62 0.69 15.29
C GLY A 83 7.08 1.08 15.43
N ARG A 84 7.98 0.10 15.27
CA ARG A 84 9.42 0.35 15.34
C ARG A 84 9.86 1.34 14.26
N SER A 85 10.62 2.37 14.65
CA SER A 85 11.25 3.28 13.68
C SER A 85 12.34 2.57 12.88
N ILE A 86 12.32 2.77 11.56
CA ILE A 86 13.38 2.35 10.64
C ILE A 86 14.15 3.52 10.06
N MET A 87 13.89 4.74 10.56
CA MET A 87 14.64 5.92 10.17
C MET A 87 15.99 5.94 10.89
N PRO A 88 17.02 6.55 10.28
CA PRO A 88 18.24 6.88 11.00
C PRO A 88 17.94 7.82 12.17
N ASP A 89 18.66 7.65 13.28
CA ASP A 89 18.59 8.59 14.41
C ASP A 89 19.20 9.95 14.06
N GLU A 90 20.18 9.95 13.16
CA GLU A 90 20.88 11.15 12.69
C GLU A 90 20.95 11.18 11.16
N TYR A 91 20.76 12.37 10.58
CA TYR A 91 20.88 12.61 9.15
C TYR A 91 22.27 13.17 8.81
N SER A 92 23.29 12.31 8.81
CA SER A 92 24.66 12.67 8.45
C SER A 92 25.26 11.65 7.47
N TRP A 93 26.30 12.05 6.74
CA TRP A 93 27.00 11.15 5.82
C TRP A 93 27.67 9.96 6.52
N ASP A 94 27.99 10.12 7.81
CA ASP A 94 28.64 9.12 8.65
C ASP A 94 27.65 8.45 9.63
N ALA A 95 26.34 8.66 9.44
CA ALA A 95 25.31 8.08 10.30
C ALA A 95 25.25 6.56 10.13
N ASN A 96 25.21 5.84 11.25
CA ASN A 96 24.98 4.41 11.21
C ASN A 96 23.52 4.11 10.88
N PRO A 97 23.24 3.12 10.01
CA PRO A 97 21.88 2.66 9.79
C PRO A 97 21.33 1.97 11.06
N PRO A 98 20.00 1.93 11.25
CA PRO A 98 19.38 1.32 12.43
C PRO A 98 19.56 -0.21 12.51
N VAL A 99 20.02 -0.83 11.43
CA VAL A 99 20.36 -2.25 11.38
C VAL A 99 21.76 -2.37 10.80
N LEU A 100 22.66 -3.00 11.57
CA LEU A 100 24.04 -3.29 11.18
C LEU A 100 24.21 -4.77 10.85
N PRO A 101 25.20 -5.13 10.01
CA PRO A 101 25.54 -6.52 9.78
C PRO A 101 26.18 -7.17 11.02
N ASP A 102 26.13 -8.49 11.08
CA ASP A 102 26.86 -9.28 12.07
C ASP A 102 28.36 -9.40 11.74
N ALA A 103 29.09 -10.17 12.55
CA ALA A 103 30.54 -10.36 12.40
C ALA A 103 30.94 -11.01 11.07
N ASP A 104 30.04 -11.77 10.44
CA ASP A 104 30.25 -12.44 9.17
C ASP A 104 29.75 -11.58 7.98
N GLY A 105 29.17 -10.41 8.26
CA GLY A 105 28.68 -9.46 7.27
C GLY A 105 27.21 -9.65 6.87
N TYR A 106 26.45 -10.51 7.56
CA TYR A 106 25.05 -10.78 7.24
C TYR A 106 24.10 -9.84 8.00
N TYR A 107 23.00 -9.47 7.36
CA TYR A 107 21.94 -8.68 7.98
C TYR A 107 20.82 -9.58 8.51
N PRO A 108 20.17 -9.22 9.63
CA PRO A 108 19.02 -9.95 10.13
C PRO A 108 17.88 -9.90 9.10
N VAL A 109 17.37 -11.08 8.73
CA VAL A 109 16.25 -11.22 7.80
C VAL A 109 14.96 -11.42 8.60
N PRO A 110 13.90 -10.65 8.33
CA PRO A 110 12.62 -10.84 9.01
C PRO A 110 12.03 -12.20 8.66
N VAL A 111 11.69 -12.97 9.70
CA VAL A 111 11.07 -14.30 9.61
C VAL A 111 9.57 -14.18 9.91
N PRO A 112 8.68 -14.69 9.03
CA PRO A 112 7.25 -14.73 9.29
C PRO A 112 6.88 -15.42 10.61
N GLY A 113 6.02 -14.80 11.41
CA GLY A 113 5.56 -15.32 12.70
C GLY A 113 6.55 -15.22 13.86
N VAL A 114 7.71 -14.59 13.67
CA VAL A 114 8.79 -14.53 14.68
C VAL A 114 9.30 -13.11 14.90
N THR A 115 9.26 -12.26 13.88
CA THR A 115 9.91 -10.93 13.95
C THR A 115 9.09 -9.99 14.81
N GLU A 116 9.75 -9.32 15.75
CA GLU A 116 9.16 -8.24 16.53
C GLU A 116 9.03 -6.97 15.68
N VAL A 117 7.82 -6.43 15.61
CA VAL A 117 7.47 -5.27 14.77
C VAL A 117 6.89 -4.10 15.56
N LEU A 118 6.55 -4.33 16.83
CA LEU A 118 6.11 -3.31 17.78
C LEU A 118 7.16 -3.13 18.87
N GLU A 119 7.34 -1.90 19.33
CA GLU A 119 8.14 -1.58 20.50
C GLU A 119 7.36 -1.98 21.76
N LEU A 120 8.04 -2.67 22.69
CA LEU A 120 7.45 -3.05 23.97
C LEU A 120 7.39 -1.81 24.86
N GLU A 121 6.27 -1.58 25.55
CA GLU A 121 6.15 -0.52 26.55
C GLU A 121 7.23 -0.71 27.62
N THR A 122 7.99 0.36 27.89
CA THR A 122 9.10 0.38 28.85
C THR A 122 8.60 0.53 30.29
#